data_AF-A0A953VX47-F1
#
_entry.id   AF-A0A953VX47-F1
#
_cell.length_a   1.000
_cell.length_b   1.000
_cell.length_c   1.000
_cell.angle_alpha   90.00
_cell.angle_beta   90.00
_cell.angle_gamma   90.00
#
_symmetry.space_group_name_H-M   'P 1'
#
loop_
_entity.id
_entity.type
_entity.pdbx_description
1 polymer ?
#
loop_
_entity_poly.entity_id
_entity_poly.type
_entity_poly.pdbx_seq_one_letter_code
_entity_poly.pdbx_strand_id
1 'polypeptide(L)'
;MQTSGIGFVIYTFVAVTLGLYFAYAAVQGDLGVLRRLEVQAEHAHLDEQRAALKAQVERLQNKTRRLSDDFLDLDLLDERAREVLGMMRPSDLVIR
;
A
#
# COMPACT_ATOMS: atom_id res chain seq x y z
N MET A 1 -33.92 37.98 49.55
CA MET A 1 -34.29 36.65 49.01
C MET A 1 -34.51 36.76 47.51
N GLN A 2 -33.44 36.79 46.70
CA GLN A 2 -33.55 36.78 45.23
C GLN A 2 -32.22 36.35 44.57
N THR A 3 -31.49 35.39 45.16
CA THR A 3 -30.23 34.89 44.59
C THR A 3 -30.40 33.56 43.87
N SER A 4 -31.49 32.83 44.14
CA SER A 4 -31.74 31.48 43.60
C SER A 4 -31.94 31.45 42.08
N GLY A 5 -32.48 32.52 41.48
CA GLY A 5 -32.76 32.57 40.04
C GLY A 5 -31.50 32.62 39.17
N ILE A 6 -30.48 33.37 39.59
CA ILE A 6 -29.23 33.53 38.83
C ILE A 6 -28.45 32.20 38.83
N GLY A 7 -28.40 31.51 39.97
CA GLY A 7 -27.75 30.21 40.07
C GLY A 7 -28.39 29.15 39.15
N PHE A 8 -29.73 29.13 39.06
CA PHE A 8 -30.45 28.24 38.15
C PHE A 8 -30.15 28.54 36.68
N VAL A 9 -30.16 29.82 36.29
CA VAL A 9 -29.87 30.22 34.89
C VAL A 9 -28.45 29.85 34.49
N ILE A 10 -27.45 30.11 35.35
CA ILE A 10 -26.06 29.73 35.09
C ILE A 10 -25.92 28.22 34.96
N TYR A 11 -26.54 27.46 35.87
CA TYR A 11 -26.53 26.00 35.83
C TYR A 11 -27.12 25.46 34.52
N THR A 12 -28.30 25.93 34.13
CA THR A 12 -28.95 25.50 32.89
C THR A 12 -28.11 25.88 31.67
N PHE A 13 -27.53 27.08 31.64
CA PHE A 13 -26.70 27.52 30.53
C PHE A 13 -25.44 26.66 30.35
N VAL A 14 -24.76 26.33 31.46
CA VAL A 14 -23.58 25.44 31.47
C VAL A 14 -23.97 24.03 31.02
N ALA A 15 -25.07 23.49 31.54
CA ALA A 15 -25.56 22.16 31.16
C ALA A 15 -25.90 22.07 29.67
N VAL A 16 -26.58 23.08 29.11
CA VAL A 16 -26.92 23.16 27.68
C VAL A 16 -25.65 23.25 26.83
N THR A 17 -24.71 24.11 27.21
CA THR A 17 -23.45 24.30 26.47
C THR A 17 -22.60 23.02 26.45
N LEU A 18 -22.50 22.32 27.59
CA LEU A 18 -21.85 21.02 27.68
C LEU A 18 -22.55 19.96 26.82
N GLY A 19 -23.88 19.92 26.86
CA GLY A 19 -24.67 19.01 26.02
C GLY A 19 -24.43 19.22 24.53
N LEU A 20 -24.40 20.48 24.08
CA LEU A 20 -24.06 20.86 22.71
C LEU A 20 -22.62 20.47 22.33
N TYR A 21 -21.65 20.72 23.22
CA TYR A 21 -20.26 20.33 23.00
C TYR A 21 -20.13 18.81 22.83
N PHE A 22 -20.78 18.02 23.69
CA PHE A 22 -20.75 16.57 23.57
C PHE A 22 -21.48 16.05 22.33
N ALA A 23 -22.62 16.64 21.96
CA ALA A 23 -23.32 16.29 20.72
C ALA A 23 -22.43 16.59 19.49
N TYR A 24 -21.77 17.75 19.47
CA TYR A 24 -20.81 18.11 18.42
C TYR A 24 -19.62 17.16 18.38
N ALA A 25 -19.01 16.86 19.54
CA ALA A 25 -17.89 15.94 19.66
C ALA A 25 -18.26 14.49 19.34
N ALA A 26 -19.51 14.07 19.53
CA ALA A 26 -20.00 12.76 19.09
C ALA A 26 -20.15 12.68 17.57
N VAL A 27 -20.51 13.79 16.92
CA VAL A 27 -20.67 13.90 15.45
C VAL A 27 -19.32 14.05 14.75
N GLN A 28 -18.39 14.85 15.31
CA GLN A 28 -17.09 15.17 14.68
C GLN A 28 -15.88 14.46 15.30
N GLY A 29 -16.00 13.91 16.50
CA GLY A 29 -14.87 13.31 17.21
C GLY A 29 -14.54 11.90 16.72
N ASP A 30 -13.30 11.48 16.96
CA ASP A 30 -12.72 10.16 16.66
C ASP A 30 -13.52 8.97 17.21
N LEU A 31 -14.43 9.21 18.16
CA LEU A 31 -15.34 8.23 18.79
C LEU A 31 -16.71 8.12 18.10
N GLY A 32 -16.98 8.95 17.09
CA GLY A 32 -18.19 8.88 16.27
C GLY A 32 -18.23 7.60 15.44
N VAL A 33 -19.42 7.01 15.31
CA VAL A 33 -19.69 5.75 14.56
C VAL A 33 -19.12 5.79 13.13
N LEU A 34 -18.90 6.98 12.57
CA LEU A 34 -18.36 7.24 11.24
C LEU A 34 -16.87 6.93 11.06
N ARG A 35 -16.04 6.99 12.11
CA ARG A 35 -14.60 6.71 12.00
C ARG A 35 -14.32 5.26 11.59
N ARG A 36 -15.21 4.34 11.96
CA ARG A 36 -15.13 2.92 11.57
C ARG A 36 -15.38 2.69 10.08
N LEU A 37 -16.05 3.61 9.40
CA LEU A 37 -16.31 3.53 7.95
C LEU A 37 -15.12 4.03 7.15
N GLU A 38 -14.49 5.13 7.58
CA GLU A 38 -13.24 5.64 6.97
C GLU A 38 -12.11 4.63 7.09
N VAL A 39 -11.92 4.06 8.29
CA VAL A 39 -10.86 3.06 8.54
C VAL A 39 -11.06 1.80 7.69
N GLN A 40 -12.31 1.33 7.49
CA GLN A 40 -12.57 0.16 6.66
C GLN A 40 -12.32 0.40 5.17
N ALA A 41 -12.63 1.59 4.65
CA ALA A 41 -12.38 1.93 3.25
C ALA A 41 -10.87 2.02 2.96
N GLU A 42 -10.10 2.59 3.88
CA GLU A 42 -8.64 2.71 3.74
C GLU A 42 -7.94 1.35 3.86
N HIS A 43 -8.45 0.45 4.71
CA HIS A 43 -7.96 -0.92 4.80
C HIS A 43 -8.14 -1.71 3.49
N ALA A 44 -9.30 -1.61 2.83
CA ALA A 44 -9.55 -2.33 1.58
C ALA A 44 -8.60 -1.92 0.45
N HIS A 45 -8.33 -0.61 0.32
CA HIS A 45 -7.42 -0.08 -0.69
C HIS A 45 -5.96 -0.47 -0.42
N LEU A 46 -5.55 -0.49 0.86
CA LEU A 46 -4.21 -0.93 1.25
C LEU A 46 -4.00 -2.44 1.05
N ASP A 47 -5.03 -3.26 1.28
CA ASP A 47 -4.96 -4.70 1.04
C ASP A 47 -4.87 -5.04 -0.45
N GLU A 48 -5.58 -4.32 -1.31
CA GLU A 48 -5.48 -4.48 -2.77
C GLU A 48 -4.07 -4.13 -3.27
N GLN A 49 -3.50 -3.01 -2.81
CA GLN A 49 -2.13 -2.63 -3.12
C GLN A 49 -1.12 -3.66 -2.63
N ARG A 50 -1.31 -4.19 -1.41
CA ARG A 50 -0.45 -5.22 -0.84
C ARG A 50 -0.50 -6.51 -1.65
N ALA A 51 -1.68 -6.94 -2.10
CA ALA A 51 -1.84 -8.10 -2.97
C ALA A 51 -1.14 -7.91 -4.31
N ALA A 52 -1.30 -6.74 -4.94
CA ALA A 52 -0.64 -6.41 -6.20
C ALA A 52 0.89 -6.39 -6.06
N LEU A 53 1.42 -5.83 -4.97
CA LEU A 53 2.85 -5.77 -4.71
C LEU A 53 3.43 -7.15 -4.40
N LYS A 54 2.70 -7.99 -3.63
CA LYS A 54 3.09 -9.38 -3.38
C LYS A 54 3.17 -10.19 -4.68
N ALA A 55 2.20 -10.03 -5.57
CA ALA A 55 2.22 -10.68 -6.88
C ALA A 55 3.41 -10.20 -7.75
N GLN A 56 3.82 -8.93 -7.64
CA GLN A 56 5.03 -8.44 -8.30
C GLN A 56 6.30 -9.08 -7.75
N VAL A 57 6.41 -9.17 -6.43
CA VAL A 57 7.55 -9.82 -5.77
C VAL A 57 7.65 -11.29 -6.19
N GLU A 58 6.54 -12.05 -6.21
CA GLU A 58 6.55 -13.44 -6.68
C GLU A 58 7.01 -13.56 -8.14
N ARG A 59 6.54 -12.68 -9.03
CA ARG A 59 6.97 -12.67 -10.43
C ARG A 59 8.46 -12.38 -10.56
N LEU A 60 8.97 -11.39 -9.81
CA LEU A 60 10.38 -11.03 -9.82
C LEU A 60 11.24 -12.14 -9.22
N GLN A 61 10.83 -12.74 -8.11
CA GLN A 61 11.51 -13.89 -7.51
C GLN A 61 11.54 -15.09 -8.46
N ASN A 62 10.47 -15.35 -9.20
CA ASN A 62 10.46 -16.40 -10.22
C ASN A 62 11.43 -16.09 -11.36
N LYS A 63 11.44 -14.86 -11.88
CA LYS A 63 12.42 -14.41 -12.89
C LYS A 63 13.85 -14.53 -12.37
N THR A 64 14.14 -14.00 -11.18
CA THR A 64 15.46 -14.09 -10.55
C THR A 64 15.87 -15.53 -10.31
N ARG A 65 14.96 -16.41 -9.88
CA ARG A 65 15.24 -17.85 -9.75
C ARG A 65 15.57 -18.50 -11.08
N ARG A 66 14.86 -18.14 -12.16
CA ARG A 66 15.12 -18.64 -13.52
C ARG A 66 16.38 -18.07 -14.15
N LEU A 67 16.84 -16.92 -13.67
CA LEU A 67 18.10 -16.26 -14.06
C LEU A 67 19.26 -16.61 -13.10
N SER A 68 18.99 -17.31 -12.01
CA SER A 68 19.98 -17.73 -11.00
C SER A 68 20.65 -19.02 -11.45
N ASP A 69 21.94 -19.14 -11.17
CA ASP A 69 22.89 -20.16 -11.64
C ASP A 69 22.42 -21.63 -11.68
N ASP A 70 21.47 -22.05 -10.84
CA ASP A 70 20.92 -23.43 -10.88
C ASP A 70 20.09 -23.73 -12.16
N PHE A 71 19.71 -22.72 -12.93
CA PHE A 71 18.98 -22.86 -14.22
C PHE A 71 19.55 -21.98 -15.34
N LEU A 72 20.59 -21.19 -15.08
CA LEU A 72 21.28 -20.40 -16.08
C LEU A 72 22.36 -21.27 -16.71
N ASP A 73 21.98 -22.05 -17.72
CA ASP A 73 22.92 -22.89 -18.45
C ASP A 73 23.94 -21.98 -19.17
N LEU A 74 25.15 -21.89 -18.60
CA LEU A 74 26.24 -21.11 -19.16
C LEU A 74 26.53 -21.51 -20.62
N ASP A 75 26.26 -22.78 -20.98
CA ASP A 75 26.41 -23.27 -22.35
C ASP A 75 25.37 -22.66 -23.30
N LEU A 76 24.10 -22.50 -22.86
CA LEU A 76 23.07 -21.80 -23.65
C LEU A 76 23.34 -20.30 -23.76
N LEU A 77 23.97 -19.71 -22.75
CA LEU A 77 24.36 -18.29 -22.76
C LEU A 77 25.53 -18.07 -23.72
N ASP A 78 26.48 -19.00 -23.79
CA ASP A 78 27.58 -18.99 -24.76
C ASP A 78 27.09 -19.28 -26.20
N GLU A 79 26.13 -20.19 -26.38
CA GLU A 79 25.46 -20.39 -27.68
C GLU A 79 24.72 -19.14 -28.15
N ARG A 80 23.90 -18.51 -27.29
CA ARG A 80 23.19 -17.28 -27.64
C ARG A 80 24.12 -16.08 -27.81
N ALA A 81 25.20 -15.99 -27.03
CA ALA A 81 26.23 -14.98 -27.23
C ALA A 81 26.96 -15.19 -28.58
N ARG A 82 27.26 -16.43 -28.96
CA ARG A 82 27.90 -16.78 -30.24
C ARG A 82 26.98 -16.52 -31.44
N GLU A 83 25.68 -16.74 -31.29
CA GLU A 83 24.65 -16.48 -32.30
C GLU A 83 24.37 -14.97 -32.49
N VAL A 84 24.32 -14.20 -31.40
CA VAL A 84 24.01 -12.75 -31.42
C VAL A 84 25.23 -11.88 -31.70
N LEU A 85 26.39 -12.21 -31.13
CA LEU A 85 27.63 -11.43 -31.28
C LEU A 85 28.48 -11.89 -32.46
N GLY A 86 28.05 -12.92 -33.21
CA GLY A 86 28.63 -13.25 -34.50
C GLY A 86 30.14 -13.49 -34.44
N MET A 87 30.59 -14.44 -33.62
CA MET A 87 31.91 -15.05 -33.82
C MET A 87 31.86 -15.99 -35.05
N MET A 88 31.57 -15.42 -36.22
CA MET A 88 32.31 -15.82 -37.41
C MET A 88 33.76 -15.43 -37.11
N ARG A 89 34.58 -16.44 -36.76
CA ARG A 89 36.02 -16.29 -36.93
C ARG A 89 36.25 -15.82 -38.38
N PRO A 90 37.01 -14.74 -38.62
CA PRO A 90 37.35 -14.26 -39.96
C PRO A 90 38.28 -15.21 -40.76
N SER A 91 38.26 -16.52 -40.52
CA SER A 91 39.37 -17.40 -40.90
C SER A 91 39.02 -18.81 -41.36
N ASP A 92 37.75 -19.19 -41.60
CA ASP A 92 37.46 -20.49 -42.22
C ASP A 92 37.08 -20.36 -43.71
N LEU A 93 38.12 -20.49 -44.53
CA LEU A 93 38.20 -21.13 -45.85
C LEU A 93 37.01 -20.94 -46.82
N VAL A 94 37.15 -19.98 -47.74
CA VAL A 94 36.41 -20.00 -49.02
C VAL A 94 37.18 -20.91 -49.98
N ILE A 95 36.64 -22.12 -50.22
CA ILE A 95 36.95 -22.91 -51.42
C ILE A 95 35.73 -22.86 -52.34
N ARG A 96 36.01 -22.37 -53.55
CA ARG A 96 35.23 -22.34 -54.80
C ARG A 96 34.40 -21.09 -55.08
#